data_AF-A0A3P7PHM6-F1
#
_entry.id   AF-A0A3P7PHM6-F1
#
_cell.length_a   1.000
_cell.length_b   1.000
_cell.length_c   1.000
_cell.angle_alpha   90.00
_cell.angle_beta   90.00
_cell.angle_gamma   90.00
#
_symmetry.space_group_name_H-M   'P 1'
#
loop_
_entity.id
_entity.type
_entity.pdbx_description
1 polymer ?
#
loop_
_entity_poly.entity_id
_entity_poly.type
_entity_poly.pdbx_seq_one_letter_code
_entity_poly.pdbx_strand_id
1 'polypeptide(L)' 'DILVFVGGVIPPQDYDFLYESGAALVFGPGTRIPDAAGKVLEAVQKKRAKGC' A
#
# COMPACT_ATOMS: atom_id res chain seq x y z
N ASP A 1 10.27 -10.31 -6.70
CA ASP A 1 9.05 -9.49 -6.57
C ASP A 1 9.25 -8.23 -5.76
N ILE A 2 8.73 -7.11 -6.25
CA ILE A 2 8.75 -5.81 -5.54
C ILE A 2 7.30 -5.39 -5.25
N LEU A 3 7.07 -4.79 -4.08
CA LEU A 3 5.80 -4.16 -3.70
C LEU A 3 6.01 -2.65 -3.69
N VAL A 4 5.11 -1.91 -4.33
CA VAL A 4 5.16 -0.44 -4.36
C VAL A 4 4.09 0.09 -3.41
N PHE A 5 4.48 0.99 -2.51
CA PHE A 5 3.56 1.65 -1.58
C PHE A 5 3.65 3.16 -1.81
N VAL A 6 2.52 3.84 -1.79
CA VAL A 6 2.43 5.29 -2.06
C VAL A 6 1.97 5.99 -0.79
N GLY A 7 2.55 7.14 -0.48
CA GLY A 7 2.18 7.92 0.70
C GLY A 7 2.34 9.41 0.50
N GLY A 8 1.62 10.20 1.29
CA GLY A 8 1.67 11.66 1.26
C GLY A 8 0.31 12.30 1.08
N VAL A 9 0.28 13.52 0.53
CA VAL A 9 -0.96 14.22 0.19
C VAL A 9 -1.38 13.81 -1.22
N ILE A 10 -2.37 12.93 -1.30
CA ILE A 10 -2.86 12.35 -2.55
C ILE A 10 -4.38 12.65 -2.62
N PRO A 11 -4.87 13.23 -3.72
CA PRO A 11 -6.31 13.43 -3.92
C PRO A 11 -7.06 12.09 -3.87
N PRO A 12 -8.22 11.99 -3.20
CA PRO A 12 -8.99 10.74 -3.14
C PRO A 12 -9.38 10.19 -4.51
N GLN A 13 -9.51 11.04 -5.53
CA GLN A 13 -9.83 10.61 -6.90
C GLN A 13 -8.69 9.84 -7.56
N ASP A 14 -7.44 10.06 -7.12
CA ASP A 14 -6.25 9.44 -7.72
C ASP A 14 -5.97 8.05 -7.14
N TYR A 15 -6.71 7.62 -6.11
CA TYR A 15 -6.44 6.36 -5.42
C TYR A 15 -6.65 5.16 -6.36
N ASP A 16 -7.76 5.14 -7.09
CA ASP A 16 -8.07 4.06 -8.03
C ASP A 16 -7.00 3.97 -9.12
N PHE A 17 -6.59 5.11 -9.68
CA PHE A 17 -5.49 5.18 -10.64
C PHE A 17 -4.18 4.60 -10.09
N LEU A 18 -3.82 4.92 -8.84
CA LEU A 18 -2.60 4.41 -8.21
C LEU A 18 -2.68 2.89 -8.00
N TYR A 19 -3.83 2.37 -7.57
CA TYR A 19 -4.04 0.93 -7.41
C TYR A 19 -3.98 0.19 -8.76
N GLU A 20 -4.61 0.73 -9.80
CA GLU A 20 -4.57 0.18 -11.16
C GLU A 20 -3.15 0.22 -11.75
N SER A 21 -2.37 1.25 -11.40
CA SER A 21 -0.96 1.39 -11.79
C SER A 21 -0.02 0.42 -11.06
N GLY A 22 -0.53 -0.40 -10.12
CA GLY A 22 0.23 -1.41 -9.41
C GLY A 22 0.69 -1.03 -8.00
N ALA A 23 0.17 0.04 -7.42
CA ALA A 23 0.38 0.32 -6.00
C ALA A 23 -0.30 -0.77 -5.16
N ALA A 24 0.45 -1.32 -4.21
CA ALA A 24 -0.06 -2.32 -3.29
C ALA A 24 -0.87 -1.69 -2.14
N LEU A 25 -0.44 -0.53 -1.64
CA LEU A 25 -1.14 0.25 -0.61
C LEU A 25 -0.93 1.76 -0.86
N VAL A 26 -1.95 2.54 -0.51
CA VAL A 26 -1.91 4.01 -0.53
C VAL A 26 -2.16 4.52 0.90
N PHE A 27 -1.25 5.37 1.40
CA PHE A 27 -1.30 5.95 2.74
C PHE A 27 -1.51 7.47 2.66
N GLY A 28 -2.74 7.90 2.97
CA GLY A 28 -3.09 9.33 2.97
C GLY A 28 -2.46 10.12 4.13
N PRO A 29 -2.68 11.44 4.15
CA PRO A 29 -2.12 12.32 5.18
C PRO A 29 -2.66 11.96 6.57
N GLY A 30 -1.76 11.98 7.57
CA GLY A 30 -2.13 11.67 8.96
C GLY A 30 -2.27 10.18 9.28
N THR A 31 -1.87 9.28 8.36
CA THR A 31 -1.82 7.84 8.65
C THR A 31 -0.90 7.58 9.84
N ARG A 32 -1.40 6.86 10.86
CA ARG A 32 -0.60 6.49 12.04
C ARG A 32 0.43 5.43 11.67
N ILE A 33 1.66 5.61 12.17
CA ILE A 33 2.78 4.69 11.89
C ILE A 33 2.46 3.23 12.26
N PRO A 34 1.88 2.91 13.43
CA PRO A 34 1.57 1.52 13.79
C PRO A 34 0.58 0.87 12.80
N ASP A 35 -0.44 1.62 12.38
CA ASP A 35 -1.47 1.14 11.45
C ASP A 35 -0.86 0.89 10.05
N ALA A 36 0.03 1.78 9.60
CA ALA A 36 0.74 1.60 8.33
C ALA A 36 1.67 0.39 8.37
N ALA A 37 2.45 0.23 9.45
CA ALA A 37 3.38 -0.87 9.62
C ALA A 37 2.68 -2.24 9.58
N GLY A 38 1.53 -2.37 10.26
CA GLY A 38 0.71 -3.59 10.23
C GLY A 38 0.26 -3.93 8.81
N LYS A 39 -0.27 -2.95 8.06
CA LYS A 39 -0.72 -3.14 6.67
C LYS A 39 0.42 -3.52 5.72
N VAL A 40 1.59 -2.88 5.84
CA VAL A 40 2.76 -3.22 5.03
C VAL A 40 3.19 -4.66 5.29
N LEU A 41 3.29 -5.05 6.57
CA LEU A 41 3.71 -6.40 6.95
C LEU A 41 2.73 -7.46 6.40
N GLU A 42 1.43 -7.22 6.53
CA GLU A 42 0.39 -8.10 5.98
C GLU A 42 0.51 -8.23 4.45
N ALA A 43 0.68 -7.12 3.74
CA ALA A 43 0.83 -7.11 2.28
C ALA A 43 2.06 -7.90 1.82
N VAL A 44 3.20 -7.74 2.52
CA VAL A 44 4.44 -8.49 2.25
C VAL A 44 4.24 -9.98 2.50
N GLN A 45 3.63 -10.37 3.63
CA GLN A 45 3.36 -11.77 3.94
C GLN A 45 2.43 -12.42 2.91
N LYS A 46 1.35 -11.74 2.54
CA LYS A 46 0.39 -12.21 1.54
C LYS A 46 1.05 -12.43 0.18
N LYS A 47 1.96 -11.53 -0.23
CA LYS A 47 2.72 -11.70 -1.48
C LYS A 47 3.67 -12.90 -1.41
N ARG A 48 4.33 -13.12 -0.27
CA ARG A 48 5.21 -14.28 -0.06
C ARG A 48 4.45 -15.61 -0.05
N ALA A 49 3.26 -15.65 0.58
CA ALA A 49 2.44 -16.84 0.68
C ALA A 49 1.81 -17.26 -0.67
N LYS A 50 1.54 -16.31 -1.58
CA LYS A 50 1.03 -16.57 -2.92
C LYS A 50 2.09 -17.03 -3.94
N GLY A 51 3.36 -17.14 -3.52
CA GLY A 51 4.45 -17.62 -4.37
C GLY A 51 4.64 -19.15 -4.37
N CYS A 52 3.67 -19.92 -3.86
CA CYS A 52 3.64 -21.38 -3.91
C CYS A 52 2.55 -21.86 -4.87
#